data_AF-W1YRL7-F1
#
_entry.id   AF-W1YRL7-F1
#
_cell.length_a   1.000
_cell.length_b   1.000
_cell.length_c   1.000
_cell.angle_alpha   90.00
_cell.angle_beta   90.00
_cell.angle_gamma   90.00
#
_symmetry.space_group_name_H-M   'P 1'
#
loop_
_entity.id
_entity.type
_entity.pdbx_description
1 polymer ?
#
loop_
_entity_poly.entity_id
_entity_poly.type
_entity_poly.pdbx_seq_one_letter_code
_entity_poly.pdbx_strand_id
1 'polypeptide(L)' 'EVLGMSDRVMVIHEGRVAGILDRSDATPESIMTLATGGQ' A
#
# COMPACT_ATOMS: atom_id res chain seq x y z
N GLU A 1 -10.19 -0.43 -11.53
CA GLU A 1 -10.24 0.02 -10.12
C GLU A 1 -8.86 0.56 -9.73
N VAL A 2 -8.77 1.51 -8.80
CA VAL A 2 -7.63 2.44 -8.58
C VAL A 2 -6.23 1.82 -8.70
N LEU A 3 -6.01 0.60 -8.18
CA LEU A 3 -4.72 -0.09 -8.28
C LEU A 3 -4.25 -0.36 -9.72
N GLY A 4 -5.18 -0.64 -10.64
CA GLY A 4 -4.86 -0.87 -12.06
C GLY A 4 -4.55 0.42 -12.84
N MET A 5 -4.87 1.59 -12.27
CA MET A 5 -4.61 2.91 -12.84
C MET A 5 -3.42 3.61 -12.19
N SER A 6 -3.04 3.21 -10.97
CA SER A 6 -1.92 3.79 -10.25
C SER A 6 -0.59 3.18 -10.65
N ASP A 7 0.43 4.02 -10.82
CA ASP A 7 1.82 3.59 -10.98
C ASP A 7 2.48 3.28 -9.63
N ARG A 8 2.07 4.01 -8.58
CA ARG A 8 2.55 3.84 -7.21
C ARG A 8 1.41 4.01 -6.20
N VAL A 9 1.51 3.31 -5.09
CA VAL A 9 0.50 3.29 -4.03
C VAL A 9 1.17 3.62 -2.70
N MET A 10 0.83 4.77 -2.12
CA MET A 10 1.26 5.15 -0.78
C MET A 10 0.24 4.65 0.25
N VAL A 11 0.72 3.96 1.28
CA VAL A 11 -0.11 3.49 2.40
C VAL A 11 0.20 4.33 3.63
N ILE A 12 -0.86 4.82 4.28
CA ILE A 12 -0.78 5.59 5.53
C ILE A 12 -1.41 4.75 6.64
N HIS A 13 -0.71 4.65 7.77
CA HIS A 13 -1.18 4.02 8.99
C HIS A 13 -0.88 4.94 10.18
N GLU A 14 -1.88 5.17 11.04
CA GLU A 14 -1.76 6.06 12.20
C GLU A 14 -1.21 7.47 11.89
N GLY A 15 -1.64 8.05 10.76
CA GLY A 15 -1.20 9.37 10.32
C GLY A 15 0.26 9.44 9.86
N ARG A 16 0.93 8.30 9.69
CA ARG A 16 2.29 8.19 9.17
C ARG A 16 2.32 7.39 7.87
N VAL A 17 3.31 7.67 7.03
CA VAL A 17 3.56 6.86 5.84
C VAL A 17 4.08 5.49 6.29
N ALA A 18 3.30 4.45 6.07
CA ALA A 18 3.68 3.07 6.35
C ALA A 18 4.60 2.53 5.26
N GLY A 19 4.36 2.92 4.00
CA GLY A 19 5.20 2.55 2.87
C GLY A 19 4.67 3.08 1.54
N ILE A 20 5.48 2.92 0.49
CA ILE A 20 5.09 3.21 -0.89
C ILE A 20 5.43 1.98 -1.72
N LEU A 21 4.41 1.42 -2.37
CA LEU A 21 4.51 0.27 -3.24
C LEU A 21 4.50 0.72 -4.70
N ASP A 22 5.37 0.12 -5.52
CA ASP A 22 5.25 0.25 -6.96
C ASP A 22 4.14 -0.68 -7.46
N ARG A 23 3.67 -0.45 -8.68
CA ARG A 23 2.55 -1.19 -9.28
C ARG A 23 2.66 -2.71 -9.18
N SER A 24 3.87 -3.27 -9.34
CA SER A 24 4.10 -4.73 -9.24
C SER A 24 3.88 -5.29 -7.85
N ASP A 25 4.05 -4.45 -6.82
CA ASP A 25 4.10 -4.85 -5.42
C ASP A 25 2.83 -4.43 -4.67
N ALA A 26 1.96 -3.65 -5.31
CA ALA A 26 0.67 -3.19 -4.78
C ALA A 26 -0.40 -4.29 -4.78
N THR A 27 -0.08 -5.45 -4.21
CA THR A 27 -1.03 -6.54 -3.99
C THR A 27 -1.93 -6.23 -2.79
N PRO A 28 -3.15 -6.81 -2.73
CA PRO A 28 -4.01 -6.67 -1.56
C PRO A 28 -3.30 -7.05 -0.26
N GLU A 29 -2.49 -8.11 -0.26
CA GLU A 29 -1.74 -8.58 0.90
C GLU A 29 -0.72 -7.54 1.36
N SER A 30 0.12 -7.04 0.45
CA SER A 30 1.15 -6.05 0.78
C SER A 30 0.54 -4.73 1.25
N ILE A 31 -0.57 -4.30 0.66
CA ILE A 31 -1.32 -3.10 1.11
C ILE A 31 -1.86 -3.32 2.52
N MET A 32 -2.49 -4.47 2.78
CA MET A 32 -3.05 -4.78 4.09
C MET A 32 -1.96 -4.85 5.17
N THR A 33 -0.82 -5.48 4.88
CA THR A 33 0.33 -5.53 5.80
C THR A 33 0.78 -4.12 6.21
N LEU A 34 0.90 -3.19 5.25
CA LEU A 34 1.26 -1.80 5.55
C LEU A 34 0.16 -1.05 6.29
N ALA A 35 -1.11 -1.31 5.96
CA ALA A 35 -2.25 -0.63 6.54
C ALA A 35 -2.59 -1.08 7.97
N THR A 36 -2.14 -2.26 8.39
CA THR A 36 -2.35 -2.81 9.75
C THR A 36 -1.13 -2.72 10.66
N GLY A 37 0.00 -2.20 10.17
CA GLY A 37 1.23 -2.07 10.95
C GLY A 37 2.08 -3.35 11.04
N GLY A 38 1.80 -4.35 10.19
CA GLY A 38 2.58 -5.59 10.08
C GLY A 38 2.21 -6.65 11.11
N GLN A 39 1.26 -7.52 10.75
CA GLN A 39 1.09 -8.87 11.30
C GLN A 39 0.86 -9.86 10.16
#